data_AF-A0A0M2CR11-F1
#
_entry.id   AF-A0A0M2CR11-F1
#
_cell.length_a   1.000
_cell.length_b   1.000
_cell.length_c   1.000
_cell.angle_alpha   90.00
_cell.angle_beta   90.00
_cell.angle_gamma   90.00
#
_symmetry.space_group_name_H-M   'P 1'
#
loop_
_entity.id
_entity.type
_entity.pdbx_description
1 polymer ?
#
loop_
_entity_poly.entity_id
_entity_poly.type
_entity_poly.pdbx_seq_one_letter_code
_entity_poly.pdbx_strand_id
1 'polypeptide(L)'
;MPMTHYRQMSRQQAAAALEEFLDERGPALRSLGAELAGRGLDPDEFLDATPGSLTSLWRWIVDRRAELMSSPVEPRERWPSWARHTVTSARVPSRTMFLLLDGLVSYLAVVLIAGAPNAQWVIGSPQDPGHHLHHHPVLTGNGHQIFVPTLPMAGMLRLKCGQQSLRESELEQYAERVIADLRTGAEVDPLSGGSPVVVVAEPDGFDVGVHPVLAARRTSLVGIMAHKLAGLDGVVSVFRRGPDALEVQAPDWNSDQLEQWLNAWMKTYGPFIR
;
A
#
# COMPACT_ATOMS: atom_id res chain seq x y z
N MET A 1 16.86 -11.37 -17.45
CA MET A 1 17.73 -10.56 -16.57
C MET A 1 17.19 -10.64 -15.16
N PRO A 2 18.02 -10.70 -14.11
CA PRO A 2 17.54 -10.67 -12.74
C PRO A 2 16.74 -9.37 -12.50
N MET A 3 15.56 -9.51 -11.90
CA MET A 3 14.70 -8.36 -11.59
C MET A 3 15.33 -7.51 -10.48
N THR A 4 15.52 -6.22 -10.75
CA THR A 4 16.04 -5.26 -9.76
C THR A 4 14.91 -4.69 -8.94
N HIS A 5 15.07 -4.63 -7.61
CA HIS A 5 14.12 -3.99 -6.71
C HIS A 5 14.24 -2.46 -6.77
N TYR A 6 13.16 -1.72 -6.52
CA TYR A 6 13.16 -0.24 -6.54
C TYR A 6 14.33 0.36 -5.74
N ARG A 7 14.55 -0.12 -4.51
CA ARG A 7 15.64 0.34 -3.63
C ARG A 7 17.06 0.15 -4.19
N GLN A 8 17.21 -0.71 -5.20
CA GLN A 8 18.50 -1.03 -5.83
C GLN A 8 18.59 -0.49 -7.26
N MET A 9 17.54 0.13 -7.78
CA MET A 9 17.56 0.72 -9.11
C MET A 9 18.51 1.91 -9.14
N SER A 10 19.21 2.08 -10.25
CA SER A 10 19.77 3.37 -10.63
C SER A 10 18.64 4.36 -10.97
N ARG A 11 18.95 5.66 -10.99
CA ARG A 11 18.00 6.70 -11.38
C ARG A 11 17.40 6.46 -12.79
N GLN A 12 18.19 5.95 -13.72
CA GLN A 12 17.72 5.63 -15.07
C GLN A 12 16.73 4.46 -15.07
N GLN A 13 17.01 3.41 -14.29
CA GLN A 13 16.09 2.28 -14.13
C GLN A 13 14.79 2.70 -13.44
N ALA A 14 14.87 3.56 -12.42
CA ALA A 14 13.70 4.11 -11.75
C ALA A 14 12.83 4.98 -12.68
N ALA A 15 13.46 5.76 -13.56
CA ALA A 15 12.75 6.54 -14.57
C ALA A 15 12.02 5.63 -15.58
N ALA A 16 12.70 4.59 -16.09
CA ALA A 16 12.08 3.62 -16.98
C ALA A 16 10.92 2.86 -16.30
N ALA A 17 11.07 2.51 -15.02
CA ALA A 17 10.01 1.87 -14.25
C ALA A 17 8.81 2.80 -13.99
N LEU A 18 9.05 4.11 -13.83
CA LEU A 18 7.98 5.11 -13.76
C LEU A 18 7.23 5.22 -15.10
N GLU A 19 7.94 5.25 -16.23
CA GLU A 19 7.33 5.27 -17.56
C GLU A 19 6.47 4.02 -17.79
N GLU A 20 7.01 2.82 -17.52
CA GLU A 20 6.26 1.55 -17.61
C GLU A 20 5.01 1.59 -16.71
N PHE A 21 5.17 2.06 -15.47
CA PHE A 21 4.03 2.21 -14.55
C PHE A 21 2.92 3.09 -15.11
N LEU A 22 3.28 4.23 -15.71
CA LEU A 22 2.30 5.16 -16.28
C LEU A 22 1.61 4.58 -17.52
N ASP A 23 2.37 3.92 -18.40
CA ASP A 23 1.85 3.26 -19.61
C ASP A 23 0.85 2.14 -19.28
N GLU A 24 1.03 1.45 -18.15
CA GLU A 24 0.13 0.40 -17.68
C GLU A 24 -1.23 0.92 -17.16
N ARG A 25 -1.34 2.18 -16.71
CA ARG A 25 -2.54 2.68 -16.01
C ARG A 25 -3.80 2.66 -16.88
N GLY A 26 -3.68 3.14 -18.12
CA GLY A 26 -4.80 3.15 -19.08
C GLY A 26 -5.32 1.74 -19.41
N PRO A 27 -4.45 0.80 -19.84
CA PRO A 27 -4.81 -0.61 -20.02
C PRO A 27 -5.44 -1.27 -18.78
N ALA A 28 -4.90 -1.02 -17.58
CA ALA A 28 -5.43 -1.57 -16.34
C ALA A 28 -6.85 -1.06 -16.05
N LEU A 29 -7.08 0.25 -16.22
CA LEU A 29 -8.41 0.84 -16.04
C LEU A 29 -9.43 0.29 -17.05
N ARG A 30 -9.04 0.14 -18.33
CA ARG A 30 -9.92 -0.49 -19.34
C ARG A 30 -10.25 -1.93 -19.01
N SER A 31 -9.29 -2.68 -18.46
CA SER A 31 -9.51 -4.07 -18.04
C SER A 31 -10.50 -4.15 -16.88
N LEU A 32 -10.40 -3.25 -15.91
CA LEU A 32 -11.39 -3.13 -14.83
C LEU A 32 -12.78 -2.76 -15.37
N GLY A 33 -12.86 -1.79 -16.29
CA GLY A 33 -14.12 -1.43 -16.94
C GLY A 33 -14.75 -2.60 -17.69
N ALA A 34 -13.95 -3.40 -18.39
CA ALA A 34 -14.44 -4.61 -19.07
C ALA A 34 -14.98 -5.66 -18.08
N GLU A 35 -14.37 -5.83 -16.91
CA GLU A 35 -14.89 -6.73 -15.86
C GLU A 35 -16.22 -6.24 -15.28
N LEU A 36 -16.36 -4.92 -15.06
CA LEU A 36 -17.62 -4.32 -14.58
C LEU A 36 -18.73 -4.51 -15.62
N ALA A 37 -18.45 -4.18 -16.89
CA ALA A 37 -19.38 -4.38 -18.01
C ALA A 37 -19.78 -5.85 -18.18
N GLY A 38 -18.82 -6.78 -18.04
CA GLY A 38 -19.07 -8.22 -18.08
C GLY A 38 -20.01 -8.72 -16.98
N ARG A 39 -20.26 -7.92 -15.94
CA ARG A 39 -21.22 -8.19 -14.86
C ARG A 39 -22.49 -7.34 -14.97
N GLY A 40 -22.69 -6.62 -16.08
CA GLY A 40 -23.87 -5.81 -16.35
C GLY A 40 -23.88 -4.44 -15.65
N LEU A 41 -22.74 -3.99 -15.13
CA LEU A 41 -22.58 -2.64 -14.60
C LEU A 41 -22.10 -1.70 -15.70
N ASP A 42 -22.58 -0.45 -15.72
CA ASP A 42 -22.05 0.58 -16.61
C ASP A 42 -20.74 1.14 -16.03
N PRO A 43 -19.58 0.92 -16.67
CA PRO A 43 -18.31 1.42 -16.16
C PRO A 43 -18.25 2.94 -16.04
N ASP A 44 -18.91 3.68 -16.93
CA ASP A 44 -18.84 5.15 -16.95
C ASP A 44 -19.61 5.76 -15.77
N GLU A 45 -20.72 5.13 -15.37
CA GLU A 45 -21.48 5.51 -14.16
C GLU A 45 -20.76 5.05 -12.88
N PHE A 46 -20.15 3.86 -12.91
CA PHE A 46 -19.55 3.24 -11.74
C PHE A 46 -18.16 3.80 -11.39
N LEU A 47 -17.45 4.35 -12.38
CA LEU A 47 -16.10 4.91 -12.28
C LEU A 47 -16.08 6.43 -12.56
N ASP A 48 -16.93 7.18 -11.86
CA ASP A 48 -17.19 8.62 -12.04
C ASP A 48 -16.06 9.60 -11.59
N ALA A 49 -14.88 9.07 -11.25
CA ALA A 49 -13.72 9.80 -10.72
C ALA A 49 -13.97 10.55 -9.39
N THR A 50 -14.99 10.19 -8.62
CA THR A 50 -15.23 10.72 -7.27
C THR A 50 -14.71 9.80 -6.16
N PRO A 51 -14.39 10.30 -4.95
CA PRO A 51 -14.08 9.45 -3.82
C PRO A 51 -15.21 8.47 -3.46
N GLY A 52 -16.48 8.88 -3.57
CA GLY A 52 -17.64 8.05 -3.21
C GLY A 52 -17.77 6.77 -4.05
N SER A 53 -17.38 6.82 -5.33
CA SER A 53 -17.36 5.63 -6.18
C SER A 53 -16.40 4.53 -5.71
N LEU A 54 -15.36 4.87 -4.93
CA LEU A 54 -14.42 3.89 -4.38
C LEU A 54 -15.09 2.95 -3.37
N THR A 55 -16.10 3.44 -2.64
CA THR A 55 -16.88 2.62 -1.71
C THR A 55 -17.68 1.56 -2.46
N SER A 56 -18.36 1.95 -3.53
CA SER A 56 -19.11 1.03 -4.38
C SER A 56 -18.19 0.02 -5.07
N LEU A 57 -17.05 0.47 -5.59
CA LEU A 57 -16.06 -0.40 -6.22
C LEU A 57 -15.44 -1.38 -5.24
N TRP A 58 -15.10 -0.94 -4.03
CA TRP A 58 -14.54 -1.82 -3.02
C TRP A 58 -15.53 -2.90 -2.59
N ARG A 59 -16.81 -2.53 -2.35
CA ARG A 59 -17.86 -3.50 -2.04
C ARG A 59 -17.97 -4.56 -3.13
N TRP A 60 -17.98 -4.14 -4.40
CA TRP A 60 -18.03 -5.06 -5.54
C TRP A 60 -16.81 -5.99 -5.59
N ILE A 61 -15.61 -5.52 -5.26
CA ILE A 61 -14.41 -6.37 -5.16
C ILE A 61 -14.52 -7.37 -4.00
N VAL A 62 -15.01 -6.93 -2.84
CA VAL A 62 -15.19 -7.79 -1.65
C VAL A 62 -16.15 -8.95 -1.96
N ASP A 63 -17.22 -8.70 -2.71
CA ASP A 63 -18.17 -9.74 -3.14
C ASP A 63 -17.53 -10.83 -4.01
N ARG A 64 -16.35 -10.56 -4.59
CA ARG A 64 -15.55 -11.52 -5.39
C ARG A 64 -14.53 -12.30 -4.56
N ARG A 65 -14.60 -12.26 -3.22
CA ARG A 65 -13.64 -12.94 -2.32
C ARG A 65 -13.42 -14.42 -2.67
N ALA A 66 -14.47 -15.17 -3.01
CA ALA A 66 -14.34 -16.58 -3.38
C ALA A 66 -13.49 -16.80 -4.64
N GLU A 67 -13.61 -15.91 -5.64
CA GLU A 67 -12.80 -15.94 -6.87
C GLU A 67 -11.33 -15.61 -6.56
N LEU A 68 -11.09 -14.65 -5.66
CA LEU A 68 -9.73 -14.26 -5.24
C LEU A 68 -8.98 -15.41 -4.54
N MET A 69 -9.67 -16.12 -3.64
CA MET A 69 -9.09 -17.22 -2.86
C MET A 69 -8.78 -18.46 -3.70
N SER A 70 -9.58 -18.73 -4.74
CA SER A 70 -9.45 -19.94 -5.59
C SER A 70 -8.49 -19.78 -6.77
N SER A 71 -8.06 -18.56 -7.07
CA SER A 71 -7.24 -18.29 -8.25
C SER A 71 -5.76 -18.67 -8.04
N PRO A 72 -5.12 -19.32 -9.05
CA PRO A 72 -3.73 -19.75 -8.95
C PRO A 72 -2.78 -18.56 -8.81
N VAL A 73 -1.63 -18.79 -8.17
CA VAL A 73 -0.58 -17.79 -7.98
C VAL A 73 0.03 -17.43 -9.34
N GLU A 74 0.17 -16.13 -9.61
CA GLU A 74 0.76 -15.64 -10.85
C GLU A 74 2.29 -15.51 -10.72
N PRO A 75 3.08 -15.93 -11.72
CA PRO A 75 4.53 -15.75 -11.70
C PRO A 75 4.90 -14.26 -11.72
N ARG A 76 6.01 -13.93 -11.06
CA ARG A 76 6.41 -12.55 -10.74
C ARG A 76 6.60 -11.67 -11.98
N GLU A 77 7.05 -12.25 -13.08
CA GLU A 77 7.31 -11.57 -14.35
C GLU A 77 6.04 -11.00 -14.99
N ARG A 78 4.86 -11.50 -14.58
CA ARG A 78 3.56 -11.04 -15.07
C ARG A 78 2.86 -10.08 -14.11
N TRP A 79 3.50 -9.72 -13.01
CA TRP A 79 2.94 -8.77 -12.07
C TRP A 79 2.95 -7.36 -12.65
N PRO A 80 1.99 -6.50 -12.30
CA PRO A 80 2.05 -5.07 -12.61
C PRO A 80 3.38 -4.46 -12.15
N SER A 81 3.93 -3.53 -12.92
CA SER A 81 5.26 -2.93 -12.67
C SER A 81 5.42 -2.41 -11.24
N TRP A 82 4.39 -1.78 -10.67
CA TRP A 82 4.39 -1.26 -9.30
C TRP A 82 4.57 -2.35 -8.24
N ALA A 83 4.16 -3.58 -8.49
CA ALA A 83 4.30 -4.71 -7.58
C ALA A 83 5.57 -5.51 -7.88
N ARG A 84 5.88 -5.68 -9.17
CA ARG A 84 6.98 -6.49 -9.71
C ARG A 84 8.30 -6.15 -9.01
N HIS A 85 8.64 -4.86 -8.95
CA HIS A 85 9.91 -4.36 -8.42
C HIS A 85 9.94 -4.12 -6.91
N THR A 86 8.88 -4.45 -6.17
CA THR A 86 8.88 -4.36 -4.69
C THR A 86 9.65 -5.53 -4.07
N VAL A 87 9.86 -5.55 -2.76
CA VAL A 87 10.58 -6.63 -2.07
C VAL A 87 9.61 -7.73 -1.56
N THR A 88 8.30 -7.61 -1.81
CA THR A 88 7.33 -8.56 -1.26
C THR A 88 7.63 -9.98 -1.74
N SER A 89 7.70 -10.91 -0.79
CA SER A 89 7.81 -12.36 -1.02
C SER A 89 6.45 -13.03 -1.16
N ALA A 90 5.36 -12.24 -1.17
CA ALA A 90 4.00 -12.75 -1.13
C ALA A 90 3.77 -13.77 -2.25
N ARG A 91 3.62 -15.05 -1.88
CA ARG A 91 3.14 -16.13 -2.76
C ARG A 91 1.62 -16.11 -2.92
N VAL A 92 1.04 -14.93 -2.74
CA VAL A 92 -0.39 -14.71 -2.59
C VAL A 92 -1.02 -14.19 -3.88
N PRO A 93 -0.41 -13.32 -4.70
CA PRO A 93 -1.12 -12.71 -5.81
C PRO A 93 -1.52 -13.68 -6.92
N SER A 94 -2.78 -13.60 -7.37
CA SER A 94 -3.30 -14.32 -8.54
C SER A 94 -3.59 -13.39 -9.70
N ARG A 95 -3.81 -13.96 -10.90
CA ARG A 95 -4.27 -13.20 -12.07
C ARG A 95 -5.48 -12.31 -11.78
N THR A 96 -6.55 -12.89 -11.21
CA THR A 96 -7.79 -12.18 -10.87
C THR A 96 -7.52 -11.06 -9.86
N MET A 97 -6.70 -11.35 -8.85
CA MET A 97 -6.30 -10.36 -7.86
C MET A 97 -5.57 -9.19 -8.51
N PHE A 98 -4.62 -9.44 -9.41
CA PHE A 98 -3.90 -8.36 -10.09
C PHE A 98 -4.76 -7.59 -11.05
N LEU A 99 -5.66 -8.24 -11.79
CA LEU A 99 -6.58 -7.52 -12.67
C LEU A 99 -7.39 -6.49 -11.86
N LEU A 100 -8.00 -6.93 -10.75
CA LEU A 100 -8.82 -6.06 -9.92
C LEU A 100 -8.00 -5.03 -9.14
N LEU A 101 -6.86 -5.44 -8.57
CA LEU A 101 -6.01 -4.56 -7.79
C LEU A 101 -5.33 -3.51 -8.67
N ASP A 102 -4.81 -3.88 -9.83
CA ASP A 102 -4.15 -2.93 -10.73
C ASP A 102 -5.15 -1.95 -11.35
N GLY A 103 -6.36 -2.43 -11.66
CA GLY A 103 -7.50 -1.60 -12.01
C GLY A 103 -7.87 -0.62 -10.90
N LEU A 104 -8.03 -1.09 -9.67
CA LEU A 104 -8.36 -0.28 -8.50
C LEU A 104 -7.27 0.77 -8.21
N VAL A 105 -5.99 0.40 -8.28
CA VAL A 105 -4.87 1.34 -8.13
C VAL A 105 -4.91 2.42 -9.21
N SER A 106 -5.18 2.03 -10.46
CA SER A 106 -5.27 2.97 -11.58
C SER A 106 -6.48 3.90 -11.44
N TYR A 107 -7.61 3.38 -10.97
CA TYR A 107 -8.80 4.18 -10.73
C TYR A 107 -8.63 5.12 -9.54
N LEU A 108 -8.03 4.66 -8.44
CA LEU A 108 -7.69 5.52 -7.31
C LEU A 108 -6.77 6.66 -7.74
N ALA A 109 -5.79 6.40 -8.61
CA ALA A 109 -4.96 7.47 -9.19
C ALA A 109 -5.80 8.52 -9.95
N VAL A 110 -6.78 8.10 -10.74
CA VAL A 110 -7.70 9.02 -11.44
C VAL A 110 -8.49 9.87 -10.45
N VAL A 111 -9.07 9.26 -9.42
CA VAL A 111 -9.81 9.98 -8.36
C VAL A 111 -8.92 11.01 -7.66
N LEU A 112 -7.70 10.62 -7.30
CA LEU A 112 -6.75 11.51 -6.62
C LEU A 112 -6.34 12.70 -7.51
N ILE A 113 -6.05 12.46 -8.79
CA ILE A 113 -5.67 13.53 -9.73
C ILE A 113 -6.85 14.46 -10.03
N ALA A 114 -8.06 13.93 -10.17
CA ALA A 114 -9.27 14.73 -10.34
C ALA A 114 -9.51 15.65 -9.13
N GLY A 115 -9.31 15.13 -7.92
CA GLY A 115 -9.44 15.90 -6.67
C GLY A 115 -8.30 16.88 -6.42
N ALA A 116 -7.08 16.56 -6.88
CA ALA A 116 -5.87 17.38 -6.73
C ALA A 116 -5.15 17.57 -8.08
N PRO A 117 -5.64 18.47 -8.97
CA PRO A 117 -5.14 18.58 -10.35
C PRO A 117 -3.67 18.99 -10.51
N ASN A 118 -3.06 19.55 -9.48
CA ASN A 118 -1.65 19.93 -9.47
C ASN A 118 -0.73 18.77 -9.05
N ALA A 119 -1.29 17.63 -8.66
CA ALA A 119 -0.50 16.46 -8.29
C ALA A 119 0.19 15.87 -9.52
N GLN A 120 1.43 15.41 -9.35
CA GLN A 120 2.27 14.93 -10.45
C GLN A 120 2.90 13.59 -10.10
N TRP A 121 3.07 12.74 -11.10
CA TRP A 121 3.83 11.51 -10.95
C TRP A 121 5.32 11.79 -11.01
N VAL A 122 6.06 11.30 -10.02
CA VAL A 122 7.51 11.47 -9.91
C VAL A 122 8.16 10.19 -9.36
N ILE A 123 9.49 10.17 -9.41
CA ILE A 123 10.30 9.16 -8.71
C ILE A 123 10.36 9.56 -7.23
N GLY A 124 9.99 8.63 -6.34
CA GLY A 124 9.92 8.85 -4.91
C GLY A 124 11.30 8.98 -4.25
N SER A 125 11.41 9.97 -3.35
CA SER A 125 12.59 10.28 -2.51
C SER A 125 13.96 9.90 -3.12
N PRO A 126 14.30 10.38 -4.33
CA PRO A 126 15.52 9.95 -5.03
C PRO A 126 16.81 10.41 -4.33
N GLN A 127 16.71 11.38 -3.41
CA GLN A 127 17.82 11.92 -2.64
C GLN A 127 18.04 11.22 -1.29
N ASP A 128 17.10 10.36 -0.86
CA ASP A 128 17.19 9.62 0.40
C ASP A 128 17.08 8.12 0.12
N PRO A 129 18.22 7.42 -0.06
CA PRO A 129 18.26 5.97 -0.26
C PRO A 129 17.70 5.16 0.92
N GLY A 130 17.57 5.78 2.10
CA GLY A 130 16.99 5.15 3.29
C GLY A 130 15.46 5.20 3.32
N HIS A 131 14.84 6.03 2.48
CA HIS A 131 13.39 6.20 2.45
C HIS A 131 12.69 4.97 1.87
N HIS A 132 11.61 4.48 2.50
CA HIS A 132 10.89 3.30 2.01
C HIS A 132 10.32 3.46 0.58
N LEU A 133 9.98 4.68 0.14
CA LEU A 133 9.55 4.98 -1.24
C LEU A 133 10.69 5.31 -2.21
N HIS A 134 11.95 5.10 -1.83
CA HIS A 134 13.08 5.39 -2.70
C HIS A 134 12.92 4.67 -4.06
N HIS A 135 12.89 5.47 -5.14
CA HIS A 135 12.69 5.05 -6.52
C HIS A 135 11.32 4.49 -6.90
N HIS A 136 10.34 4.47 -6.00
CA HIS A 136 8.98 4.08 -6.34
C HIS A 136 8.31 5.15 -7.24
N PRO A 137 7.39 4.76 -8.14
CA PRO A 137 6.50 5.71 -8.79
C PRO A 137 5.51 6.26 -7.75
N VAL A 138 5.59 7.56 -7.44
CA VAL A 138 4.74 8.21 -6.44
C VAL A 138 4.00 9.39 -7.04
N LEU A 139 2.79 9.64 -6.53
CA LEU A 139 2.07 10.87 -6.80
C LEU A 139 2.51 11.92 -5.75
N THR A 140 2.88 13.12 -6.20
CA THR A 140 3.35 14.20 -5.33
C THR A 140 2.53 15.47 -5.50
N GLY A 141 2.36 16.21 -4.42
CA GLY A 141 1.68 17.50 -4.39
C GLY A 141 1.97 18.21 -3.07
N ASN A 142 2.32 19.50 -3.13
CA ASN A 142 2.61 20.33 -1.96
C ASN A 142 3.54 19.70 -0.91
N GLY A 143 4.62 19.05 -1.35
CA GLY A 143 5.62 18.44 -0.46
C GLY A 143 5.27 17.04 0.04
N HIS A 144 4.07 16.53 -0.22
CA HIS A 144 3.69 15.16 0.08
C HIS A 144 4.00 14.21 -1.07
N GLN A 145 4.31 12.96 -0.73
CA GLN A 145 4.51 11.86 -1.68
C GLN A 145 3.69 10.67 -1.23
N ILE A 146 2.94 10.06 -2.15
CA ILE A 146 2.11 8.89 -1.90
C ILE A 146 2.45 7.80 -2.92
N PHE A 147 2.69 6.61 -2.41
CA PHE A 147 2.64 5.38 -3.21
C PHE A 147 1.20 4.85 -3.20
N VAL A 148 0.47 5.14 -4.28
CA VAL A 148 -0.97 4.83 -4.43
C VAL A 148 -1.31 3.35 -4.14
N PRO A 149 -0.49 2.35 -4.51
CA PRO A 149 -0.83 0.96 -4.28
C PRO A 149 -0.93 0.50 -2.82
N THR A 150 -0.36 1.24 -1.85
CA THR A 150 -0.19 0.77 -0.46
C THR A 150 -1.49 0.28 0.18
N LEU A 151 -2.53 1.12 0.23
CA LEU A 151 -3.77 0.77 0.91
C LEU A 151 -4.60 -0.28 0.14
N PRO A 152 -4.84 -0.13 -1.19
CA PRO A 152 -5.50 -1.17 -1.99
C PRO A 152 -4.84 -2.54 -1.88
N MET A 153 -3.51 -2.58 -1.89
CA MET A 153 -2.75 -3.84 -1.79
C MET A 153 -2.95 -4.51 -0.43
N ALA A 154 -2.86 -3.74 0.67
CA ALA A 154 -3.10 -4.27 2.01
C ALA A 154 -4.51 -4.88 2.14
N GLY A 155 -5.53 -4.17 1.66
CA GLY A 155 -6.90 -4.68 1.65
C GLY A 155 -7.06 -5.96 0.83
N MET A 156 -6.53 -5.96 -0.39
CA MET A 156 -6.69 -7.10 -1.30
C MET A 156 -5.96 -8.36 -0.79
N LEU A 157 -4.78 -8.20 -0.19
CA LEU A 157 -4.05 -9.31 0.43
C LEU A 157 -4.83 -9.91 1.60
N ARG A 158 -5.41 -9.07 2.48
CA ARG A 158 -6.27 -9.54 3.58
C ARG A 158 -7.48 -10.31 3.07
N LEU A 159 -8.16 -9.80 2.03
CA LEU A 159 -9.28 -10.50 1.39
C LEU A 159 -8.87 -11.87 0.89
N LYS A 160 -7.73 -11.95 0.21
CA LYS A 160 -7.23 -13.21 -0.36
C LYS A 160 -6.82 -14.23 0.71
N CYS A 161 -6.25 -13.77 1.83
CA CYS A 161 -5.92 -14.63 2.97
C CYS A 161 -7.14 -15.02 3.82
N GLY A 162 -8.35 -14.58 3.44
CA GLY A 162 -9.57 -14.86 4.17
C GLY A 162 -9.69 -14.09 5.49
N GLN A 163 -8.94 -13.01 5.65
CA GLN A 163 -8.96 -12.15 6.83
C GLN A 163 -10.00 -11.03 6.68
N GLN A 164 -10.24 -10.31 7.78
CA GLN A 164 -11.00 -9.07 7.72
C GLN A 164 -10.19 -8.03 6.94
N SER A 165 -10.80 -7.43 5.92
CA SER A 165 -10.17 -6.43 5.07
C SER A 165 -10.62 -5.00 5.42
N LEU A 166 -10.30 -4.04 4.55
CA LEU A 166 -10.72 -2.65 4.65
C LEU A 166 -12.23 -2.55 4.77
N ARG A 167 -12.70 -1.58 5.57
CA ARG A 167 -14.13 -1.25 5.63
C ARG A 167 -14.59 -0.66 4.31
N GLU A 168 -15.88 -0.74 4.03
CA GLU A 168 -16.46 -0.27 2.77
C GLU A 168 -16.05 1.17 2.40
N SER A 169 -16.11 2.09 3.37
CA SER A 169 -15.80 3.51 3.18
C SER A 169 -14.34 3.89 3.42
N GLU A 170 -13.46 2.93 3.67
CA GLU A 170 -12.08 3.22 4.07
C GLU A 170 -11.25 3.79 2.91
N LEU A 171 -11.49 3.30 1.68
CA LEU A 171 -10.84 3.82 0.47
C LEU A 171 -11.35 5.21 0.08
N GLU A 172 -12.65 5.49 0.26
CA GLU A 172 -13.23 6.82 0.08
C GLU A 172 -12.58 7.82 1.04
N GLN A 173 -12.62 7.54 2.34
CA GLN A 173 -12.02 8.42 3.35
C GLN A 173 -10.52 8.60 3.17
N TYR A 174 -9.82 7.56 2.71
CA TYR A 174 -8.42 7.64 2.36
C TYR A 174 -8.20 8.61 1.19
N ALA A 175 -8.98 8.48 0.11
CA ALA A 175 -8.86 9.34 -1.05
C ALA A 175 -9.15 10.81 -0.69
N GLU A 176 -10.18 11.09 0.10
CA GLU A 176 -10.50 12.44 0.57
C GLU A 176 -9.34 13.09 1.34
N ARG A 177 -8.75 12.34 2.28
CA ARG A 177 -7.58 12.82 3.05
C ARG A 177 -6.39 13.08 2.14
N VAL A 178 -6.03 12.14 1.28
CA VAL A 178 -4.91 12.29 0.36
C VAL A 178 -5.11 13.47 -0.59
N ILE A 179 -6.33 13.67 -1.11
CA ILE A 179 -6.66 14.84 -1.94
C ILE A 179 -6.43 16.14 -1.17
N ALA A 180 -6.87 16.22 0.09
CA ALA A 180 -6.64 17.39 0.93
C ALA A 180 -5.13 17.66 1.13
N ASP A 181 -4.35 16.61 1.42
CA ASP A 181 -2.91 16.68 1.63
C ASP A 181 -2.18 17.16 0.37
N LEU A 182 -2.49 16.54 -0.78
CA LEU A 182 -1.92 16.90 -2.08
C LEU A 182 -2.28 18.33 -2.50
N ARG A 183 -3.41 18.90 -2.04
CA ARG A 183 -3.85 20.26 -2.38
C ARG A 183 -3.31 21.36 -1.49
N THR A 184 -3.16 21.08 -0.19
CA THR A 184 -2.92 22.13 0.80
C THR A 184 -1.52 22.09 1.38
N GLY A 185 -0.84 20.92 1.32
CA GLY A 185 0.41 20.74 2.05
C GLY A 185 0.27 20.99 3.55
N ALA A 186 -0.97 20.92 4.08
CA ALA A 186 -1.19 21.08 5.50
C ALA A 186 -0.33 20.02 6.20
N GLU A 187 0.50 20.45 7.15
CA GLU A 187 1.12 19.53 8.10
C GLU A 187 -0.01 18.80 8.81
N VAL A 188 -0.39 17.65 8.28
CA VAL A 188 -1.26 16.72 8.98
C VAL A 188 -0.46 16.28 10.20
N ASP A 189 -1.03 16.53 11.37
CA ASP A 189 -0.64 15.79 12.56
C ASP A 189 -0.74 14.30 12.17
N PRO A 190 0.37 13.53 12.11
CA PRO A 190 0.44 12.20 11.50
C PRO A 190 -0.47 11.12 12.12
N LEU A 191 -1.40 11.53 12.99
CA LEU A 191 -2.36 10.77 13.76
C LEU A 191 -3.83 11.04 13.43
N SER A 192 -4.18 12.00 12.58
CA SER A 192 -5.59 12.28 12.27
C SER A 192 -6.20 11.18 11.36
N GLY A 193 -6.48 10.02 11.96
CA GLY A 193 -7.36 8.98 11.42
C GLY A 193 -6.68 7.75 10.80
N GLY A 194 -5.34 7.66 10.77
CA GLY A 194 -4.60 6.52 10.24
C GLY A 194 -3.88 5.69 11.31
N SER A 195 -3.71 4.39 11.07
CA SER A 195 -2.84 3.53 11.89
C SER A 195 -1.37 3.97 11.71
N PRO A 196 -0.61 4.29 12.78
CA PRO A 196 0.80 4.67 12.69
C PRO A 196 1.73 3.55 12.20
N VAL A 197 1.18 2.34 12.09
CA VAL A 197 1.84 1.12 11.62
C VAL A 197 0.94 0.38 10.64
N VAL A 198 1.55 -0.24 9.64
CA VAL A 198 0.89 -1.15 8.70
C VAL A 198 1.54 -2.52 8.84
N VAL A 199 0.73 -3.56 9.01
CA VAL A 199 1.19 -4.94 9.09
C VAL A 199 0.66 -5.72 7.89
N VAL A 200 1.58 -6.37 7.18
CA VAL A 200 1.31 -7.25 6.05
C VAL A 200 1.75 -8.66 6.43
N ALA A 201 0.84 -9.63 6.37
CA ALA A 201 1.20 -11.03 6.56
C ALA A 201 1.99 -11.55 5.35
N GLU A 202 3.11 -12.21 5.62
CA GLU A 202 3.98 -12.88 4.66
C GLU A 202 4.03 -14.39 4.99
N PRO A 203 4.46 -15.27 4.07
CA PRO A 203 4.43 -16.72 4.29
C PRO A 203 5.16 -17.21 5.56
N ASP A 204 6.23 -16.51 5.94
CA ASP A 204 7.11 -16.89 7.06
C ASP A 204 7.06 -15.86 8.22
N GLY A 205 6.11 -14.92 8.21
CA GLY A 205 6.02 -13.87 9.23
C GLY A 205 5.21 -12.65 8.79
N PHE A 206 5.70 -11.46 9.13
CA PHE A 206 5.03 -10.19 8.90
C PHE A 206 6.02 -9.13 8.45
N ASP A 207 5.64 -8.34 7.44
CA ASP A 207 6.30 -7.09 7.11
C ASP A 207 5.55 -5.93 7.78
N VAL A 208 6.28 -5.11 8.53
CA VAL A 208 5.74 -4.03 9.35
C VAL A 208 6.33 -2.71 8.88
N GLY A 209 5.48 -1.84 8.34
CA GLY A 209 5.83 -0.46 8.02
C GLY A 209 5.43 0.47 9.16
N VAL A 210 6.34 1.31 9.62
CA VAL A 210 6.08 2.42 10.54
C VAL A 210 5.94 3.70 9.73
N HIS A 211 4.98 4.55 10.09
CA HIS A 211 4.79 5.79 9.35
C HIS A 211 6.10 6.63 9.33
N PRO A 212 6.57 7.09 8.15
CA PRO A 212 7.91 7.66 7.97
C PRO A 212 8.17 8.91 8.80
N VAL A 213 7.15 9.76 8.95
CA VAL A 213 7.22 10.97 9.79
C VAL A 213 7.54 10.60 11.25
N LEU A 214 7.05 9.46 11.73
CA LEU A 214 7.28 8.99 13.11
C LEU A 214 8.66 8.38 13.25
N ALA A 215 9.06 7.57 12.28
CA ALA A 215 10.39 7.00 12.22
C ALA A 215 11.48 8.08 12.14
N ALA A 216 11.22 9.16 11.38
CA ALA A 216 12.12 10.31 11.25
C ALA A 216 12.15 11.19 12.52
N ARG A 217 11.00 11.44 13.16
CA ARG A 217 10.91 12.22 14.41
C ARG A 217 11.72 11.60 15.55
N ARG A 218 11.86 10.27 15.57
CA ARG A 218 12.64 9.56 16.58
C ARG A 218 13.34 8.35 15.96
N THR A 219 14.58 8.55 15.51
CA THR A 219 15.40 7.54 14.81
C THR A 219 15.64 6.25 15.59
N SER A 220 15.54 6.30 16.92
CA SER A 220 15.62 5.14 17.81
C SER A 220 14.29 4.41 18.02
N LEU A 221 13.15 5.00 17.67
CA LEU A 221 11.81 4.48 17.95
C LEU A 221 11.62 3.07 17.40
N VAL A 222 11.94 2.88 16.11
CA VAL A 222 11.81 1.60 15.41
C VAL A 222 12.77 0.55 16.00
N GLY A 223 13.95 0.96 16.45
CA GLY A 223 14.88 0.07 17.15
C GLY A 223 14.37 -0.38 18.53
N ILE A 224 13.79 0.54 19.30
CA ILE A 224 13.19 0.21 20.61
C ILE A 224 11.96 -0.68 20.41
N MET A 225 11.13 -0.38 19.42
CA MET A 225 9.97 -1.19 19.05
C MET A 225 10.40 -2.61 18.69
N ALA A 226 11.40 -2.77 17.81
CA ALA A 226 11.94 -4.08 17.44
C ALA A 226 12.44 -4.87 18.65
N HIS A 227 13.18 -4.21 19.55
CA HIS A 227 13.69 -4.84 20.76
C HIS A 227 12.57 -5.29 21.70
N LYS A 228 11.48 -4.50 21.82
CA LYS A 228 10.32 -4.88 22.64
C LYS A 228 9.52 -6.02 22.04
N LEU A 229 9.32 -6.03 20.72
CA LEU A 229 8.67 -7.13 20.00
C LEU A 229 9.42 -8.44 20.16
N ALA A 230 10.75 -8.41 20.02
CA ALA A 230 11.59 -9.61 20.14
C ALA A 230 11.53 -10.28 21.53
N GLY A 231 11.01 -9.59 22.54
CA GLY A 231 10.83 -10.13 23.90
C GLY A 231 9.41 -10.62 24.20
N LEU A 232 8.50 -10.63 23.23
CA LEU A 232 7.12 -11.10 23.43
C LEU A 232 7.01 -12.59 23.18
N ASP A 233 6.17 -13.25 23.98
CA ASP A 233 5.85 -14.67 23.80
C ASP A 233 5.21 -14.91 22.42
N GLY A 234 5.70 -15.91 21.71
CA GLY A 234 5.25 -16.25 20.34
C GLY A 234 5.94 -15.46 19.24
N VAL A 235 6.83 -14.51 19.55
CA VAL A 235 7.71 -13.85 18.57
C VAL A 235 9.05 -14.58 18.52
N VAL A 236 9.37 -15.16 17.36
CA VAL A 236 10.60 -15.94 17.12
C VAL A 236 11.75 -15.03 16.74
N SER A 237 11.52 -14.02 15.89
CA SER A 237 12.56 -13.09 15.48
C SER A 237 11.99 -11.74 15.02
N VAL A 238 12.83 -10.71 15.11
CA VAL A 238 12.52 -9.37 14.59
C VAL A 238 13.77 -8.80 13.93
N PHE A 239 13.67 -8.45 12.66
CA PHE A 239 14.75 -7.87 11.88
C PHE A 239 14.39 -6.46 11.41
N ARG A 240 15.30 -5.52 11.62
CA ARG A 240 15.12 -4.15 11.09
C ARG A 240 15.56 -4.12 9.63
N ARG A 241 14.60 -3.89 8.72
CA ARG A 241 14.85 -3.78 7.27
C ARG A 241 15.19 -2.35 6.82
N GLY A 242 14.96 -1.35 7.67
CA GLY A 242 15.20 0.05 7.35
C GLY A 242 14.92 1.00 8.52
N PRO A 243 15.00 2.31 8.31
CA PRO A 243 14.72 3.29 9.36
C PRO A 243 13.28 3.19 9.88
N ASP A 244 12.34 2.76 9.04
CA ASP A 244 10.89 2.76 9.19
C ASP A 244 10.24 1.37 8.96
N ALA A 245 11.02 0.28 8.88
CA ALA A 245 10.48 -1.04 8.55
C ALA A 245 11.07 -2.17 9.41
N LEU A 246 10.22 -3.13 9.78
CA LEU A 246 10.57 -4.35 10.51
C LEU A 246 10.01 -5.59 9.80
N GLU A 247 10.76 -6.67 9.86
CA GLU A 247 10.28 -8.02 9.58
C GLU A 247 10.13 -8.76 10.90
N VAL A 248 8.97 -9.37 11.14
CA VAL A 248 8.63 -10.04 12.39
C VAL A 248 8.23 -11.49 12.09
N GLN A 249 8.92 -12.45 12.66
CA GLN A 249 8.48 -13.85 12.65
C GLN A 249 7.75 -14.15 13.95
N ALA A 250 6.45 -14.40 13.87
CA ALA A 250 5.62 -14.73 15.02
C ALA A 250 4.58 -15.78 14.61
N PRO A 251 4.94 -17.07 14.53
CA PRO A 251 4.10 -18.11 13.94
C PRO A 251 2.78 -18.34 14.69
N ASP A 252 2.75 -17.99 15.98
CA ASP A 252 1.56 -18.13 16.83
C ASP A 252 0.64 -16.89 16.79
N TRP A 253 1.07 -15.85 16.09
CA TRP A 253 0.35 -14.57 15.99
C TRP A 253 -0.36 -14.46 14.65
N ASN A 254 -1.41 -13.63 14.60
CA ASN A 254 -1.99 -13.13 13.35
C ASN A 254 -1.68 -11.63 13.16
N SER A 255 -1.94 -11.12 11.96
CA SER A 255 -1.67 -9.73 11.58
C SER A 255 -2.38 -8.73 12.49
N ASP A 256 -3.60 -9.04 12.93
CA ASP A 256 -4.42 -8.14 13.74
C ASP A 256 -3.88 -8.04 15.16
N GLN A 257 -3.42 -9.16 15.74
CA GLN A 257 -2.75 -9.19 17.04
C GLN A 257 -1.47 -8.36 17.02
N LEU A 258 -0.65 -8.52 15.97
CA LEU A 258 0.57 -7.76 15.81
C LEU A 258 0.29 -6.26 15.60
N GLU A 259 -0.66 -5.92 14.72
CA GLU A 259 -1.05 -4.54 14.45
C GLU A 259 -1.66 -3.86 15.69
N GLN A 260 -2.51 -4.56 16.44
CA GLN A 260 -3.07 -4.05 17.70
C GLN A 260 -1.98 -3.79 18.73
N TRP A 261 -1.04 -4.72 18.90
CA TRP A 261 0.08 -4.54 19.82
C TRP A 261 0.94 -3.34 19.42
N LEU A 262 1.31 -3.25 18.14
CA LEU A 262 2.14 -2.15 17.62
C LEU A 262 1.43 -0.80 17.78
N ASN A 263 0.13 -0.75 17.51
CA ASN A 263 -0.68 0.45 17.71
C ASN A 263 -0.78 0.86 19.18
N ALA A 264 -0.99 -0.10 20.08
CA ALA A 264 -1.02 0.16 21.52
C ALA A 264 0.36 0.65 22.01
N TRP A 265 1.44 0.01 21.58
CA TRP A 265 2.80 0.40 21.91
C TRP A 265 3.11 1.82 21.41
N MET A 266 2.73 2.13 20.16
CA MET A 266 2.92 3.45 19.58
C MET A 266 2.13 4.54 20.31
N LYS A 267 0.92 4.26 20.78
CA LYS A 267 0.17 5.20 21.64
C LYS A 267 0.88 5.50 22.96
N THR A 268 1.57 4.52 23.55
CA THR A 268 2.26 4.69 24.83
C THR A 268 3.66 5.30 24.70
N TYR A 269 4.40 4.95 23.65
CA TYR A 269 5.85 5.26 23.53
C TYR A 269 6.24 6.02 22.26
N GLY A 270 5.32 6.17 21.33
CA GLY A 270 5.48 6.99 20.13
C GLY A 270 5.59 8.48 20.45
N PRO A 271 6.03 9.32 19.50
CA PRO A 271 6.22 10.76 19.68
C PRO A 271 4.88 11.54 19.74
N PHE A 272 3.84 10.91 20.27
CA PHE A 272 2.47 11.39 20.30
C PHE A 272 2.08 12.03 21.64
N ILE A 273 2.92 11.85 22.66
CA ILE A 273 2.76 12.47 23.97
C ILE A 273 4.15 12.84 24.49
N ARG A 274 4.60 14.05 24.12
CA ARG A 274 5.32 15.03 24.95
C ARG A 274 5.66 16.25 24.11
#